data_AF-A0A151A1X9-F1
#
_entry.id   AF-A0A151A1X9-F1
#
_cell.length_a   1.000
_cell.length_b   1.000
_cell.length_c   1.000
_cell.angle_alpha   90.00
_cell.angle_beta   90.00
_cell.angle_gamma   90.00
#
_symmetry.space_group_name_H-M   'P 1'
#
loop_
_entity.id
_entity.type
_entity.pdbx_description
1 polymer ?
#
loop_
_entity_poly.entity_id
_entity_poly.type
_entity_poly.pdbx_seq_one_letter_code
_entity_poly.pdbx_strand_id
1 'polypeptide(L)'
;MFIDKTETFILNIGGLSKRKNRKQLLKLCRQINFCSALNYTIAKYKHIYALEITLPKQQLPFLLSFLSFNNYTIYQVVKSSKASTLIDSDQLPKASKRFEIYIDGLSDVFIKDKIIDIMNMLTTSESIAYTMSRNTLNVNCSVATFAQLIYQLATKNIDILNAVYCPKVTSTRKERIS
;
A
#
# COMPACT_ATOMS: atom_id res chain seq x y z
N MET A 1 -19.40 -15.51 -17.57
CA MET A 1 -19.30 -14.84 -16.25
C MET A 1 -18.01 -15.32 -15.60
N PHE A 2 -16.91 -14.58 -15.74
CA PHE A 2 -15.67 -14.92 -15.06
C PHE A 2 -15.87 -14.60 -13.58
N ILE A 3 -15.86 -15.61 -12.72
CA ILE A 3 -15.79 -15.41 -11.28
C ILE A 3 -14.45 -14.73 -11.05
N ASP A 4 -14.44 -13.43 -10.76
CA ASP A 4 -13.22 -12.74 -10.41
C ASP A 4 -12.60 -13.44 -9.21
N LYS A 5 -11.42 -14.03 -9.41
CA LYS A 5 -10.69 -14.72 -8.36
C LYS A 5 -10.41 -13.70 -7.25
N THR A 6 -11.01 -13.91 -6.08
CA THR A 6 -10.75 -13.07 -4.92
C THR A 6 -9.32 -13.28 -4.43
N GLU A 7 -8.65 -12.21 -4.07
CA GLU A 7 -7.33 -12.24 -3.46
C GLU A 7 -7.39 -11.62 -2.06
N THR A 8 -6.53 -12.10 -1.16
CA THR A 8 -6.38 -11.55 0.18
C THR A 8 -5.23 -10.55 0.22
N PHE A 9 -5.54 -9.31 0.60
CA PHE A 9 -4.59 -8.23 0.82
C PHE A 9 -4.56 -7.85 2.29
N ILE A 10 -3.43 -7.30 2.72
CA ILE A 10 -3.22 -6.77 4.06
C ILE A 10 -2.84 -5.30 3.90
N LEU A 11 -3.63 -4.43 4.51
CA LEU A 11 -3.41 -2.99 4.55
C LEU A 11 -2.80 -2.62 5.90
N ASN A 12 -1.58 -2.10 5.85
CA ASN A 12 -0.92 -1.51 7.01
C ASN A 12 -1.44 -0.09 7.21
N ILE A 13 -2.33 0.10 8.18
CA ILE A 13 -3.02 1.37 8.42
C ILE A 13 -2.54 1.95 9.76
N GLY A 14 -2.28 3.25 9.77
CA GLY A 14 -1.81 3.97 10.96
C GLY A 14 -2.79 3.93 12.13
N GLY A 15 -2.25 3.83 13.34
CA GLY A 15 -3.02 3.96 14.59
C GLY A 15 -3.92 2.77 14.92
N LEU A 16 -3.75 1.62 14.26
CA LEU A 16 -4.51 0.40 14.57
C LEU A 16 -4.09 -0.28 15.88
N SER A 17 -3.05 0.17 16.57
CA SER A 17 -2.74 -0.24 17.95
C SER A 17 -3.84 0.18 18.94
N LYS A 18 -4.58 1.25 18.65
CA LYS A 18 -5.73 1.71 19.46
C LYS A 18 -7.00 0.93 19.14
N ARG A 19 -7.63 0.34 20.16
CA ARG A 19 -8.89 -0.43 20.02
C ARG A 19 -10.04 0.39 19.43
N LYS A 20 -10.13 1.68 19.79
CA LYS A 20 -11.14 2.61 19.26
C LYS A 20 -11.04 2.73 17.73
N ASN A 21 -9.83 2.93 17.21
CA ASN A 21 -9.56 3.07 15.79
C ASN A 21 -9.92 1.78 15.04
N ARG A 22 -9.56 0.60 15.58
CA ARG A 22 -9.97 -0.70 15.01
C ARG A 22 -11.49 -0.83 14.89
N LYS A 23 -12.24 -0.47 15.94
CA LYS A 23 -13.71 -0.52 15.91
C LYS A 23 -14.29 0.45 14.89
N GLN A 24 -13.74 1.66 14.77
CA GLN A 24 -14.18 2.66 13.81
C GLN A 24 -13.93 2.21 12.37
N LEU A 25 -12.74 1.64 12.09
CA LEU A 25 -12.40 1.10 10.78
C LEU A 25 -13.34 -0.06 10.40
N LEU A 26 -13.58 -1.01 11.30
CA LEU A 26 -14.52 -2.11 11.04
C LEU A 26 -15.95 -1.60 10.79
N LYS A 27 -16.39 -0.55 11.50
CA LYS A 27 -17.68 0.08 11.24
C LYS A 27 -17.72 0.74 9.87
N LEU A 28 -16.64 1.39 9.45
CA LEU A 28 -16.53 2.00 8.13
C LEU A 28 -16.56 0.94 7.02
N CYS A 29 -15.82 -0.17 7.16
CA CYS A 29 -15.83 -1.26 6.19
C CYS A 29 -17.23 -1.89 6.00
N ARG A 30 -18.07 -1.91 7.04
CA ARG A 30 -19.48 -2.35 6.95
C ARG A 30 -20.34 -1.49 6.03
N GLN A 31 -19.96 -0.24 5.79
CA GLN A 31 -20.73 0.68 4.96
C GLN A 31 -20.41 0.53 3.46
N ILE A 32 -19.42 -0.30 3.13
CA ILE A 32 -18.97 -0.50 1.75
C ILE A 32 -19.90 -1.50 1.05
N ASN A 33 -20.55 -1.03 -0.01
CA ASN A 33 -21.37 -1.86 -0.88
C ASN A 33 -20.66 -2.03 -2.23
N PHE A 34 -19.95 -3.14 -2.39
CA PHE A 34 -19.37 -3.54 -3.68
C PHE A 34 -20.27 -4.56 -4.38
N CYS A 35 -20.06 -4.72 -5.69
CA CYS A 35 -20.75 -5.74 -6.48
C CYS A 35 -20.44 -7.17 -6.03
N SER A 36 -19.30 -7.37 -5.35
CA SER A 36 -18.87 -8.66 -4.81
C SER A 36 -18.67 -8.58 -3.31
N ALA A 37 -18.79 -9.72 -2.63
CA ALA A 37 -18.61 -9.78 -1.19
C ALA A 37 -17.21 -9.32 -0.77
N LEU A 38 -17.17 -8.33 0.13
CA LEU A 38 -15.97 -7.85 0.79
C LEU A 38 -15.87 -8.53 2.16
N ASN A 39 -14.89 -9.42 2.32
CA ASN A 39 -14.55 -9.96 3.63
C ASN A 39 -13.44 -9.12 4.24
N TYR A 40 -13.57 -8.73 5.50
CA TYR A 40 -12.57 -7.91 6.19
C TYR A 40 -12.46 -8.27 7.67
N THR A 41 -11.24 -8.30 8.19
CA THR A 41 -10.96 -8.52 9.60
C THR A 41 -9.75 -7.69 10.03
N ILE A 42 -9.59 -7.46 11.33
CA ILE A 42 -8.32 -6.96 11.86
C ILE A 42 -7.51 -8.15 12.36
N ALA A 43 -6.37 -8.39 11.71
CA ALA A 43 -5.43 -9.43 12.08
C ALA A 43 -4.19 -8.82 12.75
N LYS A 44 -3.54 -9.61 13.61
CA LYS A 44 -2.28 -9.22 14.26
C LYS A 44 -1.14 -10.03 13.66
N TYR A 45 -0.19 -9.33 13.05
CA TYR A 45 1.01 -9.90 12.45
C TYR A 45 2.21 -9.52 13.31
N LYS A 46 2.73 -10.48 14.09
CA LYS A 46 3.72 -10.24 15.14
C LYS A 46 3.19 -9.22 16.18
N HIS A 47 3.67 -7.99 16.16
CA HIS A 47 3.23 -6.89 17.04
C HIS A 47 2.34 -5.86 16.33
N ILE A 48 2.14 -5.99 15.02
CA ILE A 48 1.46 -4.98 14.18
C ILE A 48 0.01 -5.43 13.94
N TYR A 49 -0.95 -4.52 14.16
CA TYR A 49 -2.34 -4.72 13.75
C TYR A 49 -2.54 -4.19 12.33
N ALA A 50 -3.12 -5.01 11.45
CA ALA A 50 -3.39 -4.63 10.07
C ALA A 50 -4.82 -5.02 9.67
N LEU A 51 -5.35 -4.34 8.66
CA LEU A 51 -6.64 -4.69 8.06
C LEU A 51 -6.41 -5.74 6.99
N GLU A 52 -6.95 -6.94 7.20
CA GLU A 52 -6.96 -8.00 6.21
C GLU A 52 -8.28 -7.95 5.44
N ILE A 53 -8.19 -7.98 4.11
CA ILE A 53 -9.32 -7.86 3.21
C ILE A 53 -9.25 -8.95 2.15
N THR A 54 -10.38 -9.54 1.80
CA THR A 54 -10.49 -10.47 0.68
C THR A 54 -11.58 -9.97 -0.26
N LEU A 55 -11.17 -9.69 -1.50
CA LEU A 55 -12.00 -9.05 -2.53
C LEU A 55 -11.44 -9.35 -3.94
N PRO A 56 -12.25 -9.20 -5.01
CA PRO A 56 -11.76 -9.18 -6.38
C PRO A 56 -10.65 -8.15 -6.58
N LYS A 57 -9.54 -8.53 -7.23
CA LYS A 57 -8.38 -7.64 -7.46
C LYS A 57 -8.78 -6.24 -7.99
N GLN A 58 -9.75 -6.19 -8.90
CA GLN A 58 -10.25 -4.95 -9.52
C GLN A 58 -10.94 -4.00 -8.52
N GLN A 59 -11.42 -4.49 -7.38
CA GLN A 59 -12.07 -3.70 -6.34
C GLN A 59 -11.09 -3.07 -5.34
N LEU A 60 -9.82 -3.51 -5.34
CA LEU A 60 -8.81 -3.01 -4.41
C LEU A 60 -8.57 -1.49 -4.54
N PRO A 61 -8.37 -0.92 -5.76
CA PRO A 61 -8.18 0.52 -5.91
C PRO A 61 -9.30 1.34 -5.29
N PHE A 62 -10.55 0.96 -5.54
CA PHE A 62 -11.73 1.64 -4.98
C PHE A 62 -11.74 1.63 -3.45
N LEU A 63 -11.34 0.52 -2.82
CA LEU A 63 -11.21 0.44 -1.38
C LEU A 63 -10.09 1.36 -0.86
N LEU A 64 -8.93 1.38 -1.53
CA LEU A 64 -7.82 2.26 -1.16
C LEU A 64 -8.22 3.74 -1.26
N SER A 65 -8.94 4.13 -2.33
CA SER A 65 -9.49 5.47 -2.49
C SER A 65 -10.50 5.78 -1.38
N PHE A 66 -11.44 4.88 -1.10
CA PHE A 66 -12.45 5.05 -0.06
C PHE A 66 -11.83 5.26 1.33
N LEU A 67 -10.84 4.43 1.70
CA LEU A 67 -10.12 4.58 2.97
C LEU A 67 -9.33 5.89 3.02
N SER A 68 -8.69 6.27 1.92
CA SER A 68 -7.95 7.52 1.81
C SER A 68 -8.86 8.74 1.97
N PHE A 69 -10.03 8.77 1.31
CA PHE A 69 -11.03 9.83 1.50
C PHE A 69 -11.59 9.91 2.93
N ASN A 70 -11.54 8.81 3.68
CA ASN A 70 -11.88 8.76 5.11
C ASN A 70 -10.67 9.04 6.03
N ASN A 71 -9.58 9.61 5.49
CA ASN A 71 -8.38 10.03 6.21
C ASN A 71 -7.63 8.89 6.92
N TYR A 72 -7.71 7.66 6.41
CA TYR A 72 -6.86 6.58 6.89
C TYR A 72 -5.50 6.61 6.18
N THR A 73 -4.43 6.76 6.95
CA THR A 73 -3.06 6.69 6.44
C THR A 73 -2.69 5.23 6.17
N ILE A 74 -2.45 4.90 4.90
CA ILE A 74 -2.03 3.58 4.46
C ILE A 74 -0.51 3.61 4.23
N TYR A 75 0.23 2.80 4.99
CA TYR A 75 1.68 2.69 4.88
C TYR A 75 2.13 1.61 3.90
N GLN A 76 1.34 0.54 3.77
CA GLN A 76 1.63 -0.56 2.86
C GLN A 76 0.34 -1.26 2.41
N VAL A 77 0.38 -1.79 1.21
CA VAL A 77 -0.61 -2.68 0.62
C VAL A 77 0.15 -3.93 0.20
N VAL A 78 0.02 -5.03 0.95
CA VAL A 78 0.75 -6.27 0.67
C VAL A 78 -0.23 -7.41 0.37
N LYS A 79 0.18 -8.38 -0.46
CA LYS A 79 -0.53 -9.67 -0.53
C LYS A 79 -0.32 -10.45 0.76
N SER A 80 -1.29 -11.31 1.11
CA SER A 80 -1.23 -12.15 2.33
C SER A 80 0.09 -12.93 2.48
N SER A 81 0.64 -13.45 1.39
CA SER A 81 1.93 -14.18 1.38
C SER A 81 3.14 -13.35 1.83
N LYS A 82 3.03 -12.01 1.86
CA LYS A 82 4.09 -11.07 2.25
C LYS A 82 3.78 -10.37 3.58
N ALA A 83 2.88 -10.90 4.40
CA ALA A 83 2.54 -10.32 5.71
C ALA A 83 3.77 -10.10 6.63
N SER A 84 4.83 -10.90 6.47
CA SER A 84 6.06 -10.79 7.25
C SER A 84 6.87 -9.52 6.96
N THR A 85 6.58 -8.80 5.87
CA THR A 85 7.28 -7.56 5.45
C THR A 85 6.61 -6.28 5.94
N LEU A 86 5.62 -6.41 6.83
CA LEU A 86 4.95 -5.25 7.41
C LEU A 86 5.93 -4.42 8.27
N ILE A 87 5.92 -3.11 8.05
CA ILE A 87 6.65 -2.15 8.86
C ILE A 87 5.78 -1.73 10.04
N ASP A 88 6.40 -1.48 11.19
CA ASP A 88 5.65 -0.98 12.33
C ASP A 88 5.20 0.47 12.07
N SER A 89 3.89 0.68 11.92
CA SER A 89 3.30 1.99 11.68
C SER A 89 3.45 2.94 12.87
N ASP A 90 3.66 2.41 14.08
CA ASP A 90 3.82 3.20 15.30
C ASP A 90 5.30 3.55 15.56
N GLN A 91 6.23 2.84 14.91
CA GLN A 91 7.68 3.06 15.01
C GLN A 91 8.30 3.28 13.63
N LEU A 92 7.85 4.32 12.94
CA LEU A 92 8.29 4.61 11.57
C LEU A 92 9.79 4.95 11.52
N PRO A 93 10.57 4.27 10.66
CA PRO A 93 11.93 4.67 10.38
C PRO A 93 12.00 6.12 9.87
N LYS A 94 12.84 6.94 10.49
CA LYS A 94 13.09 8.32 10.04
C LYS A 94 13.94 8.39 8.77
N ALA A 95 14.78 7.38 8.54
CA ALA A 95 15.65 7.31 7.38
C ALA A 95 14.87 6.97 6.11
N SER A 96 15.35 7.51 4.98
CA SER A 96 14.82 7.17 3.66
C SER A 96 14.93 5.67 3.36
N LYS A 97 13.89 5.11 2.77
CA LYS A 97 13.72 3.69 2.47
C LYS A 97 13.31 3.49 1.02
N ARG A 98 13.64 2.32 0.48
CA ARG A 98 13.20 1.89 -0.84
C ARG A 98 11.84 1.22 -0.75
N PHE A 99 10.94 1.66 -1.61
CA PHE A 99 9.60 1.14 -1.77
C PHE A 99 9.31 0.77 -3.22
N GLU A 100 8.30 -0.05 -3.40
CA GLU A 100 7.82 -0.49 -4.68
C GLU A 100 6.29 -0.43 -4.71
N ILE A 101 5.73 0.25 -5.71
CA ILE A 101 4.29 0.29 -5.97
C ILE A 101 4.02 -0.41 -7.30
N TYR A 102 3.16 -1.42 -7.29
CA TYR A 102 2.62 -2.03 -8.51
C TYR A 102 1.34 -1.31 -8.89
N ILE A 103 1.32 -0.75 -10.10
CA ILE A 103 0.22 0.03 -10.63
C ILE A 103 -0.31 -0.68 -11.88
N ASP A 104 -1.60 -0.99 -11.89
CA ASP A 104 -2.23 -1.51 -13.10
C ASP A 104 -2.30 -0.42 -14.16
N GLY A 105 -2.06 -0.79 -15.43
CA GLY A 105 -2.08 0.18 -16.53
C GLY A 105 -0.93 1.18 -16.56
N LEU A 106 0.15 1.05 -15.76
CA LEU A 106 1.30 1.98 -15.83
C LEU A 106 1.99 2.02 -17.20
N SER A 107 1.73 1.06 -18.09
CA SER A 107 2.19 1.14 -19.48
C SER A 107 1.48 2.23 -20.30
N ASP A 108 0.26 2.61 -19.91
CA ASP A 108 -0.55 3.65 -20.53
C ASP A 108 0.08 5.04 -20.31
N VAL A 109 0.19 5.82 -21.38
CA VAL A 109 0.83 7.15 -21.36
C VAL A 109 0.06 8.13 -20.49
N PHE A 110 -1.27 8.10 -20.51
CA PHE A 110 -2.10 8.99 -19.68
C PHE A 110 -1.96 8.69 -18.18
N ILE A 111 -1.81 7.40 -17.84
CA ILE A 111 -1.56 6.99 -16.44
C ILE A 111 -0.16 7.44 -16.01
N LYS A 112 0.85 7.26 -16.87
CA LYS A 112 2.23 7.74 -16.59
C LYS A 112 2.27 9.24 -16.37
N ASP A 113 1.64 10.02 -17.24
CA ASP A 113 1.63 11.48 -17.14
C ASP A 113 0.99 11.93 -15.82
N LYS A 114 -0.17 11.36 -15.46
CA LYS A 114 -0.80 11.63 -14.15
C LYS A 114 0.13 11.31 -12.97
N ILE A 115 0.87 10.21 -13.04
CA ILE A 115 1.81 9.85 -11.97
C ILE A 115 2.97 10.84 -11.94
N ILE A 116 3.51 11.24 -13.09
CA ILE A 116 4.56 12.26 -13.17
C ILE A 116 4.08 13.57 -12.53
N ASP A 117 2.86 14.00 -12.80
CA ASP A 117 2.27 15.20 -12.18
C ASP A 117 2.18 15.08 -10.66
N ILE A 118 1.70 13.93 -10.15
CA ILE A 118 1.64 13.64 -8.71
C ILE A 118 3.04 13.67 -8.09
N MET A 119 4.02 13.06 -8.75
CA MET A 119 5.40 13.01 -8.27
C MET A 119 6.03 14.40 -8.26
N ASN A 120 5.80 15.21 -9.29
CA ASN A 120 6.29 16.59 -9.35
C ASN A 120 5.71 17.43 -8.21
N MET A 121 4.40 17.29 -7.93
CA MET A 121 3.75 17.95 -6.81
C MET A 121 4.38 17.58 -5.46
N LEU A 122 4.71 16.30 -5.26
CA LEU A 122 5.35 15.83 -4.02
C LEU A 122 6.81 16.29 -3.92
N THR A 123 7.57 16.24 -5.02
CA THR A 123 9.00 16.60 -5.06
C THR A 123 9.24 18.07 -4.72
N THR A 124 8.27 18.95 -4.94
CA THR A 124 8.36 20.36 -4.52
C THR A 124 8.44 20.53 -2.99
N SER A 125 7.88 19.59 -2.24
CA SER A 125 7.75 19.67 -0.77
C SER A 125 8.60 18.66 -0.01
N GLU A 126 8.96 17.55 -0.66
CA GLU A 126 9.51 16.36 0.00
C GLU A 126 10.71 15.80 -0.79
N SER A 127 11.66 15.17 -0.07
CA SER A 127 12.76 14.45 -0.72
C SER A 127 12.29 13.09 -1.22
N ILE A 128 12.03 13.01 -2.52
CA ILE A 128 11.58 11.80 -3.21
C ILE A 128 12.40 11.57 -4.48
N ALA A 129 12.95 10.37 -4.62
CA ALA A 129 13.56 9.92 -5.86
C ALA A 129 12.81 8.70 -6.37
N TYR A 130 12.56 8.63 -7.68
CA TYR A 130 11.78 7.53 -8.24
C TYR A 130 12.26 7.10 -9.61
N THR A 131 11.96 5.85 -9.95
CA THR A 131 12.09 5.32 -11.31
C THR A 131 10.84 4.52 -11.66
N MET A 132 10.42 4.61 -12.92
CA MET A 132 9.31 3.83 -13.45
C MET A 132 9.85 2.68 -14.29
N SER A 133 9.27 1.51 -14.08
CA SER A 133 9.43 0.31 -14.92
C SER A 133 8.03 -0.15 -15.35
N ARG A 134 7.93 -1.14 -16.24
CA ARG A 134 6.68 -1.50 -16.96
C ARG A 134 5.39 -1.31 -16.14
N ASN A 135 5.25 -2.00 -15.00
CA ASN A 135 4.09 -1.91 -14.10
C ASN A 135 4.47 -1.49 -12.66
N THR A 136 5.68 -0.97 -12.49
CA THR A 136 6.26 -0.74 -11.16
C THR A 136 6.82 0.66 -11.04
N LEU A 137 6.40 1.37 -10.00
CA LEU A 137 7.02 2.60 -9.53
C LEU A 137 7.96 2.28 -8.35
N ASN A 138 9.26 2.41 -8.56
CA ASN A 138 10.26 2.30 -7.49
C ASN A 138 10.47 3.68 -6.88
N VAL A 139 10.40 3.78 -5.55
CA VAL A 139 10.48 5.06 -4.83
C VAL A 139 11.49 4.97 -3.70
N ASN A 140 12.27 6.02 -3.51
CA ASN A 140 13.15 6.18 -2.36
C ASN A 140 12.75 7.48 -1.62
N CYS A 141 12.16 7.33 -0.43
CA CYS A 141 11.65 8.45 0.36
C CYS A 141 11.46 8.03 1.83
N SER A 142 11.03 8.98 2.68
CA SER A 142 10.60 8.66 4.04
C SER A 142 9.31 7.83 4.05
N VAL A 143 9.02 7.12 5.14
CA VAL A 143 7.78 6.34 5.24
C VAL A 143 6.53 7.24 5.24
N ALA A 144 6.64 8.45 5.77
CA ALA A 144 5.56 9.43 5.76
C ALA A 144 5.26 9.91 4.35
N THR A 145 6.30 10.29 3.59
CA THR A 145 6.20 10.68 2.18
C THR A 145 5.63 9.53 1.33
N PHE A 146 6.00 8.28 1.62
CA PHE A 146 5.47 7.11 0.93
C PHE A 146 3.96 6.92 1.18
N ALA A 147 3.50 7.08 2.42
CA ALA A 147 2.09 7.02 2.73
C ALA A 147 1.30 8.16 2.06
N GLN A 148 1.87 9.36 1.98
CA GLN A 148 1.29 10.48 1.24
C GLN A 148 1.22 10.17 -0.26
N LEU A 149 2.23 9.52 -0.83
CA LEU A 149 2.19 9.07 -2.22
C LEU A 149 1.05 8.07 -2.46
N ILE A 150 0.88 7.06 -1.59
CA ILE A 150 -0.24 6.11 -1.69
C ILE A 150 -1.58 6.87 -1.65
N TYR A 151 -1.73 7.82 -0.74
CA TYR A 151 -2.92 8.66 -0.64
C TYR A 151 -3.19 9.45 -1.92
N GLN A 152 -2.18 10.11 -2.49
CA GLN A 152 -2.34 10.90 -3.72
C GLN A 152 -2.69 10.01 -4.92
N LEU A 153 -2.02 8.88 -5.07
CA LEU A 153 -2.33 7.91 -6.12
C LEU A 153 -3.77 7.38 -5.99
N ALA A 154 -4.18 6.98 -4.79
CA ALA A 154 -5.52 6.45 -4.54
C ALA A 154 -6.63 7.50 -4.78
N THR A 155 -6.45 8.73 -4.30
CA THR A 155 -7.43 9.82 -4.46
C THR A 155 -7.50 10.37 -5.88
N LYS A 156 -6.48 10.10 -6.72
CA LYS A 156 -6.47 10.38 -8.16
C LYS A 156 -6.89 9.18 -9.01
N ASN A 157 -7.43 8.13 -8.38
CA ASN A 157 -7.92 6.91 -9.03
C ASN A 157 -6.84 6.19 -9.85
N ILE A 158 -5.63 6.10 -9.30
CA ILE A 158 -4.57 5.25 -9.85
C ILE A 158 -4.67 3.86 -9.22
N ASP A 159 -4.71 2.83 -10.07
CA ASP A 159 -4.97 1.46 -9.66
C ASP A 159 -3.77 0.79 -8.97
N ILE A 160 -3.61 1.09 -7.68
CA ILE A 160 -2.59 0.47 -6.83
C ILE A 160 -3.01 -0.95 -6.45
N LEU A 161 -2.17 -1.93 -6.78
CA LEU A 161 -2.42 -3.34 -6.46
C LEU A 161 -1.44 -3.91 -5.44
N ASN A 162 -0.34 -3.21 -5.19
CA ASN A 162 0.68 -3.56 -4.22
C ASN A 162 1.49 -2.30 -3.91
N ALA A 163 1.86 -2.07 -2.66
CA ALA A 163 2.68 -0.95 -2.22
C ALA A 163 3.51 -1.40 -1.02
N VAL A 164 4.78 -1.72 -1.24
CA VAL A 164 5.58 -2.50 -0.29
C VAL A 164 6.93 -1.86 0.01
N TYR A 165 7.45 -2.18 1.18
CA TYR A 165 8.82 -1.84 1.57
C TYR A 165 9.76 -2.91 1.03
N CYS A 166 10.83 -2.47 0.37
CA CYS A 166 11.89 -3.34 -0.14
C CYS A 166 13.11 -3.19 0.76
N PRO A 167 13.32 -4.09 1.74
CA PRO A 167 14.56 -4.08 2.52
C PRO A 167 15.74 -4.26 1.58
N LYS A 168 16.83 -3.50 1.81
CA LYS A 168 18.09 -3.76 1.13
C LYS A 168 18.44 -5.22 1.43
N VAL A 169 18.55 -6.05 0.40
CA VAL A 169 19.16 -7.36 0.51
C VAL A 169 20.60 -7.08 0.95
N THR A 170 20.91 -7.26 2.23
CA THR A 170 22.27 -7.55 2.62
C THR A 170 22.64 -8.79 1.83
N SER A 171 23.54 -8.65 0.87
CA SER A 171 24.14 -9.81 0.21
C SER A 171 24.65 -10.70 1.33
N THR A 172 23.98 -11.82 1.58
CA THR A 172 24.58 -12.92 2.30
C THR A 172 25.75 -13.34 1.45
N ARG A 173 26.93 -12.78 1.76
CA ARG A 173 28.21 -13.27 1.33
C ARG A 173 28.21 -14.71 1.82
N LYS A 174 27.93 -15.67 0.93
CA LYS A 174 28.23 -17.07 1.18
C LYS A 174 29.74 -17.07 1.44
N GLU A 175 30.13 -17.10 2.70
CA GLU A 175 31.44 -17.60 3.09
C GLU A 175 31.49 -19.02 2.54
N ARG A 176 32.20 -19.19 1.43
CA ARG A 176 32.64 -20.50 0.97
C ARG A 176 33.58 -21.00 2.04
N ILE A 177 33.09 -21.89 2.90
CA ILE A 177 33.94 -22.85 3.59
C ILE A 177 34.17 -23.98 2.59
N SER A 178 35.35 -23.98 1.99
CA SER A 178 36.04 -25.13 1.39
C SER A 178 37.41 -24.66 0.91
#